data_AF-A0A3M6TGB0-F1
#
_entry.id   AF-A0A3M6TGB0-F1
#
_cell.length_a   1.000
_cell.length_b   1.000
_cell.length_c   1.000
_cell.angle_alpha   90.00
_cell.angle_beta   90.00
_cell.angle_gamma   90.00
#
_symmetry.space_group_name_H-M   'P 1'
#
loop_
_entity.id
_entity.type
_entity.pdbx_description
1 polymer ?
#
loop_
_entity_poly.entity_id
_entity_poly.type
_entity_poly.pdbx_seq_one_letter_code
_entity_poly.pdbx_strand_id
1 'polypeptide(L)'
;MYYCFDCGRFMCPGCFNAHEVLKKSFQGHKVTPLQDFKTEDYEALLRRQPFCSQQFHEREIARFFCSQCQVCICQICIVTDHENHKVVGLDKAAHEEKDNIMSDAKLIKEMESELREVIKQFEETISKLKSNMVTAKLRVKQSAEQMIADIREREREALESIEFWIHEFTGIPDFRFSDIYHYLVGKDGYDEDCLRSYKSPEGFRLFVDGHVKDLKYYDIIDDGHDGDR
;
A
#
# COMPACT_ATOMS: atom_id res chain seq x y z
N MET A 1 -7.64 30.19 34.02
CA MET A 1 -8.98 30.76 34.27
C MET A 1 -9.48 30.14 35.56
N TYR A 2 -10.05 30.94 36.46
CA TYR A 2 -10.50 30.50 37.79
C TYR A 2 -12.02 30.64 37.88
N TYR A 3 -12.66 29.89 38.76
CA TYR A 3 -14.08 30.03 39.05
C TYR A 3 -14.28 30.18 40.56
N CYS A 4 -15.09 31.15 40.96
CA CYS A 4 -15.52 31.27 42.35
C CYS A 4 -16.96 30.78 42.49
N PHE A 5 -17.17 29.79 43.36
CA PHE A 5 -18.48 29.17 43.56
C PHE A 5 -19.46 30.13 44.25
N ASP A 6 -18.97 30.94 45.18
CA ASP A 6 -19.78 31.90 45.93
C ASP A 6 -20.17 33.11 45.07
N CYS A 7 -19.28 33.56 44.18
CA CYS A 7 -19.60 34.61 43.21
C CYS A 7 -20.38 34.10 41.99
N GLY A 8 -20.38 32.79 41.73
CA GLY A 8 -21.01 32.18 40.57
C GLY A 8 -20.39 32.59 39.23
N ARG A 9 -19.11 33.01 39.20
CA ARG A 9 -18.48 33.65 38.03
C ARG A 9 -17.09 33.12 37.72
N PHE A 10 -16.80 33.06 36.42
CA PHE A 10 -15.44 32.91 35.91
C PHE A 10 -14.64 34.19 36.13
N MET A 11 -13.40 34.01 36.55
CA MET A 11 -12.49 35.08 36.95
C MET A 11 -11.28 35.13 36.02
N CYS A 12 -10.98 36.34 35.57
CA CYS A 12 -9.68 36.67 35.04
C CYS A 12 -8.63 36.70 36.18
N PRO A 13 -7.32 36.71 35.86
CA PRO A 13 -6.26 36.78 36.87
C PRO A 13 -6.39 37.97 37.84
N GLY A 14 -6.88 39.13 37.36
CA GLY A 14 -7.11 40.30 38.20
C GLY A 14 -8.19 40.08 39.26
N CYS A 15 -9.32 39.47 38.89
CA CYS A 15 -10.40 39.13 39.83
C CYS A 15 -9.97 38.06 40.85
N PHE A 16 -9.17 37.08 40.42
CA PHE A 16 -8.57 36.08 41.30
C PHE A 16 -7.63 36.74 42.31
N ASN A 17 -6.71 37.61 41.85
CA ASN A 17 -5.81 38.33 42.74
C ASN A 17 -6.57 39.24 43.72
N ALA A 18 -7.66 39.87 43.29
CA ALA A 18 -8.50 40.66 44.18
C ALA A 18 -9.13 39.81 45.31
N HIS A 19 -9.53 38.56 45.03
CA HIS A 19 -10.01 37.62 46.06
C HIS A 19 -8.90 37.27 47.05
N GLU A 20 -7.67 37.09 46.57
CA GLU A 20 -6.50 36.81 47.42
C GLU A 20 -6.04 38.01 48.25
N VAL A 21 -6.08 39.23 47.71
CA VAL A 21 -5.61 40.43 48.43
C VAL A 21 -6.67 40.94 49.41
N LEU A 22 -7.95 40.90 49.02
CA LEU A 22 -9.07 41.41 49.82
C LEU A 22 -9.72 40.29 50.65
N LYS A 23 -8.92 39.45 51.32
CA LYS A 23 -9.41 38.27 52.08
C LYS A 23 -10.50 38.57 53.09
N LYS A 24 -10.51 39.78 53.68
CA LYS A 24 -11.57 40.21 54.62
C LYS A 24 -12.94 40.34 53.94
N SER A 25 -12.97 40.78 52.68
CA SER A 25 -14.22 40.98 51.92
C SER A 25 -14.72 39.70 51.26
N PHE A 26 -13.82 38.78 50.93
CA PHE A 26 -14.11 37.50 50.26
C PHE A 26 -13.87 36.30 51.17
N GLN A 27 -14.00 36.49 52.48
CA GLN A 27 -13.74 35.43 53.45
C GLN A 27 -14.72 34.28 53.22
N GLY A 28 -14.19 33.07 53.04
CA GLY A 28 -14.98 31.86 52.81
C GLY A 28 -15.30 31.56 51.35
N HIS A 29 -14.95 32.45 50.41
CA HIS A 29 -15.16 32.17 49.00
C HIS A 29 -14.28 31.01 48.52
N LYS A 30 -14.90 29.98 47.94
CA LYS A 30 -14.20 28.87 47.27
C LYS A 30 -13.87 29.28 45.84
N VAL A 31 -12.58 29.41 45.55
CA VAL A 31 -12.06 29.68 44.21
C VAL A 31 -11.25 28.48 43.73
N THR A 32 -11.57 27.97 42.54
CA THR A 32 -10.92 26.77 41.98
C THR A 32 -10.45 27.05 40.55
N PRO A 33 -9.19 26.74 40.20
CA PRO A 33 -8.73 26.77 38.81
C PRO A 33 -9.49 25.74 37.98
N LEU A 34 -9.86 26.06 36.72
CA LEU A 34 -10.61 25.12 35.88
C LEU A 34 -9.87 23.79 35.63
N GLN A 35 -8.53 23.81 35.68
CA GLN A 35 -7.70 22.62 35.50
C GLN A 35 -7.81 21.63 36.67
N ASP A 36 -8.19 22.13 37.84
CA ASP A 36 -8.29 21.36 39.09
C ASP A 36 -9.74 20.98 39.43
N PHE A 37 -10.69 21.24 38.52
CA PHE A 37 -12.09 20.89 38.73
C PHE A 37 -12.26 19.37 38.84
N LYS A 38 -13.00 18.96 39.86
CA LYS A 38 -13.48 17.58 40.01
C LYS A 38 -14.91 17.46 39.48
N THR A 39 -15.41 16.23 39.36
CA THR A 39 -16.78 15.97 38.90
C THR A 39 -17.81 16.74 39.71
N GLU A 40 -17.62 16.84 41.03
CA GLU A 40 -18.54 17.55 41.92
C GLU A 40 -18.53 19.07 41.67
N ASP A 41 -17.38 19.62 41.26
CA ASP A 41 -17.22 21.03 40.92
C ASP A 41 -17.97 21.37 39.63
N TYR A 42 -17.91 20.47 38.63
CA TYR A 42 -18.73 20.60 37.42
C TYR A 42 -20.22 20.47 37.72
N GLU A 43 -20.63 19.53 38.56
CA GLU A 43 -22.03 19.41 38.97
C GLU A 43 -22.52 20.69 39.67
N ALA A 44 -21.75 21.23 40.61
CA ALA A 44 -22.09 22.46 41.31
C ALA A 44 -22.18 23.66 40.34
N LEU A 45 -21.26 23.74 39.36
CA LEU A 45 -21.31 24.75 38.30
C LEU A 45 -22.58 24.61 37.45
N LEU A 46 -22.97 23.38 37.09
CA LEU A 46 -24.11 23.11 36.20
C LEU A 46 -25.46 23.29 36.90
N ARG A 47 -25.54 23.08 38.22
CA ARG A 47 -26.77 23.30 39.01
C ARG A 47 -27.09 24.77 39.30
N ARG A 48 -26.22 25.70 38.88
CA ARG A 48 -26.47 27.14 39.08
C ARG A 48 -27.74 27.56 38.34
N GLN A 49 -28.51 28.46 38.95
CA GLN A 49 -29.68 29.02 38.29
C GLN A 49 -29.25 29.90 37.11
N PRO A 50 -29.76 29.66 35.89
CA PRO A 50 -29.44 30.49 34.75
C PRO A 50 -30.15 31.85 34.87
N PHE A 51 -29.46 32.91 34.51
CA PHE A 51 -30.06 34.24 34.34
C PHE A 51 -30.62 34.36 32.92
N CYS A 52 -31.65 35.19 32.77
CA CYS A 52 -32.25 35.49 31.48
C CYS A 52 -31.24 36.20 30.58
N SER A 53 -31.18 35.80 29.31
CA SER A 53 -30.31 36.42 28.30
C SER A 53 -30.97 37.59 27.58
N GLN A 54 -32.26 37.87 27.85
CA GLN A 54 -32.97 38.96 27.22
C GLN A 54 -32.52 40.32 27.75
N GLN A 55 -32.47 41.31 26.86
CA GLN A 55 -32.09 42.67 27.20
C GLN A 55 -33.02 43.22 28.28
N PHE A 56 -32.46 43.90 29.28
CA PHE A 56 -33.16 44.43 30.45
C PHE A 56 -33.68 43.40 31.45
N HIS A 57 -33.53 42.09 31.18
CA HIS A 57 -33.91 41.00 32.09
C HIS A 57 -32.69 40.25 32.64
N GLU A 58 -31.47 40.76 32.47
CA GLU A 58 -30.22 40.04 32.76
C GLU A 58 -30.04 39.70 34.26
N ARG A 59 -30.86 40.29 35.14
CA ARG A 59 -30.90 40.01 36.58
C ARG A 59 -31.99 39.01 36.97
N GLU A 60 -32.90 38.70 36.06
CA GLU A 60 -34.00 37.77 36.29
C GLU A 60 -33.55 36.33 36.09
N ILE A 61 -34.07 35.43 36.91
CA ILE A 61 -33.78 34.00 36.79
C ILE A 61 -34.62 33.40 35.67
N ALA A 62 -33.98 32.71 34.73
CA ALA A 62 -34.65 31.96 33.69
C ALA A 62 -35.16 30.63 34.26
N ARG A 63 -36.46 30.55 34.55
CA ARG A 63 -37.11 29.34 35.11
C ARG A 63 -37.96 28.59 34.11
N PHE A 64 -38.06 29.11 32.89
CA PHE A 64 -38.97 28.60 31.88
C PHE A 64 -38.24 28.38 30.56
N PHE A 65 -38.80 27.51 29.73
CA PHE A 65 -38.32 27.23 28.38
C PHE A 65 -39.44 27.49 27.38
N CYS A 66 -39.16 28.31 26.38
CA CYS A 66 -40.05 28.57 25.26
C CYS A 66 -39.77 27.54 24.16
N SER A 67 -40.71 26.63 23.92
CA SER A 67 -40.53 25.55 22.93
C SER A 67 -40.52 26.04 21.48
N GLN A 68 -41.21 27.13 21.15
CA GLN A 68 -41.17 27.72 19.81
C GLN A 68 -39.83 28.41 19.52
N CYS A 69 -39.28 29.13 20.50
CA CYS A 69 -38.06 29.91 20.31
C CYS A 69 -36.79 29.12 20.65
N GLN A 70 -36.93 27.96 21.32
CA GLN A 70 -35.82 27.12 21.78
C GLN A 70 -34.85 27.88 22.73
N VAL A 71 -35.41 28.68 23.64
CA VAL A 71 -34.63 29.51 24.58
C VAL A 71 -35.18 29.45 26.01
N CYS A 72 -34.27 29.58 26.98
CA CYS A 72 -34.61 29.74 28.40
C CYS A 72 -35.00 31.20 28.68
N ILE A 73 -36.12 31.42 29.38
CA ILE A 73 -36.70 32.74 29.61
C ILE A 73 -37.12 32.93 31.07
N CYS A 74 -37.18 34.19 31.51
CA CYS A 74 -37.75 34.56 32.81
C CYS A 74 -39.26 34.81 32.72
N GLN A 75 -39.90 35.09 33.86
CA GLN A 75 -41.34 35.34 33.92
C GLN A 75 -41.75 36.63 33.18
N ILE A 76 -40.89 37.65 33.14
CA ILE A 76 -41.17 38.90 32.41
C ILE A 76 -41.25 38.62 30.92
N CYS A 77 -40.31 37.85 30.37
CA CYS A 77 -40.32 37.45 28.96
C CYS A 77 -41.62 36.75 28.55
N ILE A 78 -42.26 36.00 29.45
CA ILE A 78 -43.53 35.30 29.16
C ILE A 78 -44.61 36.31 28.81
N VAL A 79 -44.70 37.44 29.52
CA VAL A 79 -45.75 38.44 29.30
C VAL A 79 -45.37 39.53 28.30
N THR A 80 -44.10 39.64 27.92
CA THR A 80 -43.63 40.62 26.93
C THR A 80 -43.46 40.01 25.54
N ASP A 81 -42.45 39.17 25.38
CA ASP A 81 -41.96 38.72 24.06
C ASP A 81 -42.47 37.32 23.69
N HIS A 82 -43.06 36.60 24.66
CA HIS A 82 -43.47 35.20 24.53
C HIS A 82 -44.92 34.94 24.96
N GLU A 83 -45.80 35.95 24.97
CA GLU A 83 -47.19 35.87 25.49
C GLU A 83 -48.01 34.74 24.87
N ASN A 84 -47.79 34.47 23.58
CA ASN A 84 -48.52 33.45 22.82
C ASN A 84 -47.67 32.21 22.50
N HIS A 85 -46.52 32.05 23.14
CA HIS A 85 -45.67 30.89 22.97
C HIS A 85 -46.00 29.80 24.01
N LYS A 86 -45.72 28.55 23.65
CA LYS A 86 -45.82 27.38 24.51
C LYS A 86 -44.58 27.37 25.38
N VAL A 87 -44.79 27.79 26.61
CA VAL A 87 -43.78 27.88 27.65
C VAL A 87 -44.02 26.78 28.69
N VAL A 88 -42.95 26.11 29.10
CA VAL A 88 -42.95 25.10 30.17
C VAL A 88 -41.88 25.41 31.20
N GLY A 89 -41.97 24.84 32.41
CA GLY A 89 -40.90 24.96 33.40
C GLY A 89 -39.60 24.36 32.87
N LEU A 90 -38.47 25.04 33.09
CA LEU A 90 -37.16 24.61 32.58
C LEU A 90 -36.78 23.22 33.08
N ASP A 91 -36.99 22.94 34.36
CA ASP A 91 -36.70 21.62 34.95
C ASP A 91 -37.54 20.50 34.31
N LYS A 92 -38.81 20.81 33.95
CA LYS A 92 -39.69 19.87 33.25
C LYS A 92 -39.20 19.62 31.82
N ALA A 93 -38.88 20.69 31.08
CA ALA A 93 -38.34 20.57 29.73
C ALA A 93 -37.03 19.77 29.73
N ALA A 94 -36.13 20.06 30.66
CA ALA A 94 -34.86 19.35 30.82
C ALA A 94 -35.08 17.87 31.17
N HIS A 95 -36.05 17.56 32.03
CA HIS A 95 -36.36 16.18 32.39
C HIS A 95 -36.92 15.39 31.20
N GLU A 96 -37.86 15.98 30.45
CA GLU A 96 -38.46 15.34 29.26
C GLU A 96 -37.42 15.13 28.14
N GLU A 97 -36.49 16.06 27.96
CA GLU A 97 -35.48 15.98 26.90
C GLU A 97 -34.27 15.11 27.28
N LYS A 98 -34.04 14.88 28.58
CA LYS A 98 -32.91 14.08 29.07
C LYS A 98 -32.85 12.69 28.42
N ASP A 99 -33.98 12.00 28.34
CA ASP A 99 -34.03 10.63 27.83
C ASP A 99 -33.76 10.57 26.32
N ASN A 100 -34.18 11.60 25.57
CA ASN A 100 -33.84 11.76 24.15
C ASN A 100 -32.34 11.95 23.96
N ILE A 101 -31.74 12.90 24.68
CA ILE A 101 -30.30 13.17 24.62
C ILE A 101 -29.49 11.93 25.00
N MET A 102 -29.90 11.21 26.05
CA MET A 102 -29.22 9.98 26.48
C MET A 102 -29.33 8.87 25.43
N SER A 103 -30.48 8.74 24.77
CA SER A 103 -30.69 7.77 23.69
C SER A 103 -29.83 8.09 22.47
N ASP A 104 -29.82 9.35 22.03
CA ASP A 104 -29.00 9.81 20.93
C ASP A 104 -27.50 9.63 21.21
N ALA A 105 -27.06 9.95 22.43
CA ALA A 105 -25.67 9.73 22.85
C ALA A 105 -25.29 8.24 22.83
N LYS A 106 -26.23 7.34 23.14
CA LYS A 106 -26.01 5.89 23.05
C LYS A 106 -25.87 5.45 21.59
N LEU A 107 -26.78 5.91 20.72
CA LEU A 107 -26.75 5.61 19.28
C LEU A 107 -25.44 6.09 18.64
N ILE A 108 -24.99 7.31 18.98
CA ILE A 108 -23.72 7.85 18.47
C ILE A 108 -22.53 6.97 18.90
N LYS A 109 -22.51 6.48 20.15
CA LYS A 109 -21.46 5.59 20.63
C LYS A 109 -21.48 4.23 19.93
N GLU A 110 -22.66 3.68 19.66
CA GLU A 110 -22.81 2.43 18.91
C GLU A 110 -22.28 2.60 17.49
N MET A 111 -22.69 3.67 16.79
CA MET A 111 -22.19 4.01 15.46
C MET A 111 -20.67 4.25 15.43
N GLU A 112 -20.12 4.93 16.45
CA GLU A 112 -18.68 5.12 16.59
C GLU A 112 -17.95 3.76 16.70
N SER A 113 -18.49 2.83 17.48
CA SER A 113 -17.93 1.49 17.61
C SER A 113 -17.96 0.73 16.29
N GLU A 114 -19.07 0.78 15.56
CA GLU A 114 -19.19 0.13 14.24
C GLU A 114 -18.19 0.70 13.24
N LEU A 115 -18.05 2.03 13.19
CA LEU A 115 -17.07 2.68 12.32
C LEU A 115 -15.63 2.27 12.65
N ARG A 116 -15.29 2.12 13.94
CA ARG A 116 -13.97 1.63 14.37
C ARG A 116 -13.69 0.22 13.88
N GLU A 117 -14.67 -0.69 13.95
CA GLU A 117 -14.50 -2.05 13.42
C GLU A 117 -14.34 -2.07 11.90
N VAL A 118 -15.09 -1.24 11.18
CA VAL A 118 -14.95 -1.11 9.72
C VAL A 118 -13.55 -0.61 9.36
N ILE A 119 -13.03 0.42 10.05
CA ILE A 119 -11.67 0.94 9.85
C ILE A 119 -10.64 -0.18 10.04
N LYS A 120 -10.76 -0.96 11.11
CA LYS A 120 -9.86 -2.08 11.39
C LYS A 120 -9.88 -3.14 10.27
N GLN A 121 -11.07 -3.49 9.75
CA GLN A 121 -11.18 -4.42 8.62
C GLN A 121 -10.49 -3.89 7.35
N PHE A 122 -10.59 -2.59 7.08
CA PHE A 122 -9.87 -1.95 5.98
C PHE A 122 -8.34 -2.03 6.18
N GLU A 123 -7.84 -1.75 7.38
CA GLU A 123 -6.42 -1.83 7.69
C GLU A 123 -5.87 -3.26 7.49
N GLU A 124 -6.59 -4.28 7.98
CA GLU A 124 -6.25 -5.69 7.78
C GLU A 124 -6.23 -6.07 6.29
N THR A 125 -7.24 -5.63 5.54
CA THR A 125 -7.35 -5.89 4.10
C THR A 125 -6.19 -5.24 3.32
N ILE A 126 -5.86 -3.99 3.64
CA ILE A 126 -4.72 -3.28 3.04
C ILE A 126 -3.41 -4.00 3.34
N SER A 127 -3.21 -4.45 4.58
CA SER A 127 -2.02 -5.20 4.98
C SER A 127 -1.88 -6.50 4.18
N LYS A 128 -2.97 -7.27 4.05
CA LYS A 128 -3.01 -8.51 3.27
C LYS A 128 -2.72 -8.26 1.79
N LEU A 129 -3.30 -7.21 1.21
CA LEU A 129 -3.07 -6.82 -0.19
C LEU A 129 -1.59 -6.48 -0.44
N LYS A 130 -0.97 -5.69 0.46
CA LYS A 130 0.46 -5.35 0.36
C LYS A 130 1.34 -6.60 0.40
N SER A 131 1.09 -7.51 1.34
CA SER A 131 1.82 -8.78 1.44
C SER A 131 1.68 -9.60 0.15
N ASN A 132 0.44 -9.79 -0.32
CA ASN A 132 0.15 -10.53 -1.55
C ASN A 132 0.86 -9.94 -2.77
N MET A 133 0.92 -8.60 -2.87
CA MET A 133 1.61 -7.92 -3.97
C MET A 133 3.12 -8.19 -3.96
N VAL A 134 3.75 -8.15 -2.77
CA VAL A 134 5.18 -8.49 -2.62
C VAL A 134 5.42 -9.95 -3.02
N THR A 135 4.60 -10.88 -2.52
CA THR A 135 4.70 -12.30 -2.87
C THR A 135 4.46 -12.55 -4.36
N ALA A 136 3.48 -11.90 -4.97
CA ALA A 136 3.22 -12.03 -6.41
C ALA A 136 4.42 -11.54 -7.24
N LYS A 137 4.99 -10.39 -6.89
CA LYS A 137 6.18 -9.85 -7.56
C LYS A 137 7.37 -10.79 -7.43
N LEU A 138 7.59 -11.38 -6.25
CA LEU A 138 8.66 -12.36 -6.04
C LEU A 138 8.45 -13.61 -6.90
N ARG A 139 7.24 -14.17 -6.91
CA ARG A 139 6.92 -15.37 -7.70
C ARG A 139 7.13 -15.16 -9.20
N VAL A 140 6.74 -14.00 -9.73
CA VAL A 140 6.99 -13.66 -11.14
C VAL A 140 8.50 -13.65 -11.44
N LYS A 141 9.30 -13.02 -10.58
CA LYS A 141 10.76 -12.99 -10.75
C LYS A 141 11.37 -14.39 -10.68
N GLN A 142 11.04 -15.16 -9.66
CA GLN A 142 11.54 -16.53 -9.47
C GLN A 142 11.17 -17.44 -10.65
N SER A 143 9.94 -17.32 -11.15
CA SER A 143 9.51 -18.10 -12.32
C SER A 143 10.31 -17.73 -13.57
N ALA A 144 10.61 -16.44 -13.78
CA ALA A 144 11.43 -16.00 -14.90
C ALA A 144 12.88 -16.49 -14.78
N GLU A 145 13.47 -16.38 -13.58
CA GLU A 145 14.82 -16.87 -13.29
C GLU A 145 14.94 -18.38 -13.51
N GLN A 146 13.94 -19.16 -13.07
CA GLN A 146 13.90 -20.60 -13.31
C GLN A 146 13.84 -20.94 -14.80
N MET A 147 12.98 -20.27 -15.56
CA MET A 147 12.89 -20.49 -17.02
C MET A 147 14.22 -20.16 -17.71
N ILE A 148 14.90 -19.08 -17.30
CA ILE A 148 16.23 -18.74 -17.83
C ILE A 148 17.25 -19.83 -17.50
N ALA A 149 17.26 -20.33 -16.26
CA ALA A 149 18.16 -21.39 -15.85
C ALA A 149 17.93 -22.67 -16.67
N ASP A 150 16.67 -23.08 -16.85
CA ASP A 150 16.32 -24.26 -17.64
C ASP A 150 16.74 -24.11 -19.11
N ILE A 151 16.57 -22.92 -19.70
CA ILE A 151 17.01 -22.64 -21.08
C ILE A 151 18.54 -22.73 -21.19
N ARG A 152 19.27 -22.13 -20.24
CA ARG A 152 20.75 -22.16 -20.23
C ARG A 152 21.29 -23.56 -20.04
N GLU A 153 20.62 -24.40 -19.27
CA GLU A 153 21.03 -25.77 -19.09
C GLU A 153 20.86 -26.58 -20.37
N ARG A 154 19.71 -26.46 -21.04
CA ARG A 154 19.49 -27.10 -22.34
C ARG A 154 20.47 -26.62 -23.43
N GLU A 155 20.82 -25.34 -23.41
CA GLU A 155 21.86 -24.79 -24.29
C GLU A 155 23.21 -25.47 -24.04
N ARG A 156 23.61 -25.63 -22.77
CA ARG A 156 24.86 -26.31 -22.39
C ARG A 156 24.87 -27.77 -22.85
N GLU A 157 23.81 -28.53 -22.53
CA GLU A 157 23.68 -29.95 -22.91
C GLU A 157 23.79 -30.12 -24.44
N ALA A 158 23.17 -29.23 -25.22
CA ALA A 158 23.23 -29.26 -26.67
C ALA A 158 24.65 -28.96 -27.20
N LEU A 159 25.35 -27.98 -26.62
CA LEU A 159 26.73 -27.65 -26.98
C LEU A 159 27.69 -28.79 -26.64
N GLU A 160 27.56 -29.38 -25.44
CA GLU A 160 28.37 -30.54 -25.04
C GLU A 160 28.16 -31.74 -25.97
N SER A 161 26.93 -31.98 -26.43
CA SER A 161 26.66 -33.02 -27.44
C SER A 161 27.35 -32.72 -28.77
N ILE A 162 27.32 -31.47 -29.24
CA ILE A 162 28.01 -31.07 -30.48
C ILE A 162 29.52 -31.23 -30.33
N GLU A 163 30.10 -30.79 -29.22
CA GLU A 163 31.54 -30.94 -28.94
C GLU A 163 31.95 -32.41 -28.88
N PHE A 164 31.12 -33.27 -28.28
CA PHE A 164 31.34 -34.72 -28.27
C PHE A 164 31.42 -35.28 -29.70
N TRP A 165 30.46 -34.95 -30.57
CA TRP A 165 30.48 -35.37 -31.97
C TRP A 165 31.72 -34.83 -32.70
N ILE A 166 32.05 -33.55 -32.52
CA ILE A 166 33.25 -32.94 -33.13
C ILE A 166 34.49 -33.73 -32.72
N HIS A 167 34.65 -34.04 -31.43
CA HIS A 167 35.78 -34.84 -30.95
C HIS A 167 35.80 -36.24 -31.58
N GLU A 168 34.66 -36.93 -31.67
CA GLU A 168 34.55 -38.23 -32.34
C GLU A 168 34.97 -38.16 -33.81
N PHE A 169 34.55 -37.12 -34.53
CA PHE A 169 34.93 -36.90 -35.93
C PHE A 169 36.39 -36.45 -36.10
N THR A 170 36.98 -35.71 -35.16
CA THR A 170 38.40 -35.30 -35.23
C THR A 170 39.38 -36.47 -35.17
N GLY A 171 38.94 -37.62 -34.64
CA GLY A 171 39.71 -38.87 -34.64
C GLY A 171 39.65 -39.64 -35.97
N ILE A 172 38.79 -39.25 -36.90
CA ILE A 172 38.70 -39.89 -38.21
C ILE A 172 39.89 -39.42 -39.06
N PRO A 173 40.78 -40.32 -39.51
CA PRO A 173 41.89 -39.94 -40.35
C PRO A 173 41.37 -39.46 -41.72
N ASP A 174 42.08 -38.50 -42.32
CA ASP A 174 41.87 -38.15 -43.74
C ASP A 174 42.01 -39.41 -44.59
N PHE A 175 40.94 -39.82 -45.28
CA PHE A 175 40.95 -40.95 -46.20
C PHE A 175 40.85 -40.47 -47.65
N ARG A 176 41.51 -41.19 -48.55
CA ARG A 176 41.41 -40.95 -50.00
C ARG A 176 40.20 -41.69 -50.54
N PHE A 177 39.72 -41.26 -51.70
CA PHE A 177 38.65 -42.00 -52.39
C PHE A 177 39.01 -43.48 -52.61
N SER A 178 40.29 -43.78 -52.85
CA SER A 178 40.77 -45.16 -52.97
C SER A 178 40.46 -46.01 -51.73
N ASP A 179 40.56 -45.44 -50.54
CA ASP A 179 40.28 -46.13 -49.28
C ASP A 179 38.78 -46.46 -49.16
N ILE A 180 37.92 -45.53 -49.61
CA ILE A 180 36.45 -45.73 -49.69
C ILE A 180 36.10 -46.80 -50.71
N TYR A 181 36.71 -46.73 -51.91
CA TYR A 181 36.48 -47.69 -53.00
C TYR A 181 36.77 -49.13 -52.53
N HIS A 182 37.90 -49.35 -51.85
CA HIS A 182 38.24 -50.66 -51.32
C HIS A 182 37.29 -51.15 -50.21
N TYR A 183 36.74 -50.26 -49.41
CA TYR A 183 35.75 -50.62 -48.38
C TYR A 183 34.38 -50.98 -48.97
N LEU A 184 33.96 -50.32 -50.06
CA LEU A 184 32.65 -50.50 -50.68
C LEU A 184 32.60 -51.64 -51.70
N VAL A 185 33.69 -51.89 -52.44
CA VAL A 185 33.77 -52.98 -53.43
C VAL A 185 33.34 -54.31 -52.80
N GLY A 186 32.29 -54.92 -53.36
CA GLY A 186 31.78 -56.23 -52.94
C GLY A 186 30.80 -56.23 -51.77
N LYS A 187 30.41 -55.05 -51.24
CA LYS A 187 29.24 -54.93 -50.37
C LYS A 187 27.95 -54.77 -51.20
N ASP A 188 26.81 -55.13 -50.61
CA ASP A 188 25.51 -55.12 -51.29
C ASP A 188 25.25 -53.78 -52.00
N GLY A 189 25.10 -53.82 -53.32
CA GLY A 189 24.84 -52.66 -54.18
C GLY A 189 26.07 -51.96 -54.76
N TYR A 190 27.30 -52.41 -54.47
CA TYR A 190 28.55 -51.80 -54.92
C TYR A 190 29.48 -52.82 -55.59
N ASP A 191 29.16 -53.23 -56.82
CA ASP A 191 30.07 -54.02 -57.65
C ASP A 191 31.16 -53.14 -58.31
N GLU A 192 32.19 -53.80 -58.82
CA GLU A 192 33.39 -53.12 -59.35
C GLU A 192 33.06 -52.24 -60.58
N ASP A 193 32.06 -52.61 -61.37
CA ASP A 193 31.65 -51.87 -62.57
C ASP A 193 30.79 -50.66 -62.22
N CYS A 194 29.89 -50.80 -61.24
CA CYS A 194 29.12 -49.71 -60.66
C CYS A 194 30.04 -48.65 -60.06
N LEU A 195 31.07 -49.06 -59.33
CA LEU A 195 32.03 -48.14 -58.72
C LEU A 195 33.00 -47.53 -59.75
N ARG A 196 33.37 -48.24 -60.83
CA ARG A 196 34.17 -47.68 -61.95
C ARG A 196 33.44 -46.59 -62.73
N SER A 197 32.11 -46.61 -62.76
CA SER A 197 31.30 -45.61 -63.50
C SER A 197 31.33 -44.21 -62.87
N TYR A 198 31.68 -44.12 -61.59
CA TYR A 198 32.01 -42.86 -60.91
C TYR A 198 33.48 -42.50 -61.25
N LYS A 199 33.67 -41.69 -62.30
CA LYS A 199 34.96 -41.20 -62.87
C LYS A 199 36.20 -41.42 -61.98
N SER A 200 37.20 -42.14 -62.50
CA SER A 200 38.50 -42.45 -61.83
C SER A 200 38.99 -41.29 -60.93
N PRO A 201 38.94 -41.47 -59.60
CA PRO A 201 39.34 -40.45 -58.64
C PRO A 201 40.78 -40.66 -58.14
N GLU A 202 41.60 -41.34 -58.94
CA GLU A 202 43.05 -41.40 -58.75
C GLU A 202 43.59 -39.98 -58.86
N GLY A 203 43.60 -39.23 -57.77
CA GLY A 203 43.93 -37.81 -57.79
C GLY A 203 43.00 -36.91 -57.00
N PHE A 204 42.00 -37.38 -56.25
CA PHE A 204 41.19 -36.49 -55.39
C PHE A 204 41.42 -36.79 -53.90
N ARG A 205 41.43 -35.75 -53.06
CA ARG A 205 41.38 -35.84 -51.59
C ARG A 205 40.01 -35.34 -51.12
N LEU A 206 39.33 -36.14 -50.32
CA LEU A 206 38.13 -35.73 -49.59
C LEU A 206 38.57 -35.27 -48.20
N PHE A 207 38.07 -34.14 -47.75
CA PHE A 207 38.32 -33.60 -46.41
C PHE A 207 37.12 -33.90 -45.50
N VAL A 208 37.39 -33.90 -44.19
CA VAL A 208 36.40 -34.17 -43.13
C VAL A 208 35.19 -33.24 -43.19
N ASP A 209 35.34 -32.02 -43.71
CA ASP A 209 34.27 -31.03 -43.88
C ASP A 209 33.46 -31.20 -45.19
N GLY A 210 33.69 -32.29 -45.93
CA GLY A 210 32.99 -32.62 -47.17
C GLY A 210 33.57 -31.97 -48.42
N HIS A 211 34.63 -31.16 -48.31
CA HIS A 211 35.31 -30.60 -49.48
C HIS A 211 36.06 -31.70 -50.24
N VAL A 212 35.95 -31.67 -51.57
CA VAL A 212 36.73 -32.51 -52.48
C VAL A 212 37.77 -31.64 -53.17
N LYS A 213 39.05 -31.98 -53.03
CA LYS A 213 40.15 -31.32 -53.74
C LYS A 213 40.73 -32.23 -54.80
N ASP A 214 40.78 -31.72 -56.03
CA ASP A 214 41.56 -32.32 -57.10
C ASP A 214 43.06 -32.09 -56.85
N LEU A 215 43.83 -33.16 -56.82
CA LEU A 215 45.29 -33.22 -56.65
C LEU A 215 46.01 -33.33 -58.01
N LYS A 216 45.28 -33.48 -59.13
CA LYS A 216 45.86 -33.49 -60.49
C LYS A 216 46.09 -32.09 -61.07
N TYR A 217 45.60 -31.04 -60.43
CA TYR A 217 45.92 -29.65 -60.77
C TYR A 217 46.91 -29.06 -59.75
N TYR A 218 48.20 -29.10 -60.08
CA TYR A 218 49.13 -28.12 -59.57
C TYR A 218 48.90 -26.84 -60.37
N ASP A 219 48.49 -25.75 -59.70
CA ASP A 219 48.76 -24.43 -60.24
C ASP A 219 50.28 -24.33 -60.41
N ILE A 220 50.71 -24.30 -61.67
CA ILE A 220 52.04 -23.90 -62.04
C ILE A 220 52.21 -22.50 -61.46
N ILE A 221 53.16 -22.38 -60.53
CA ILE A 221 53.71 -21.10 -60.11
C ILE A 221 54.16 -20.40 -61.39
N ASP A 222 53.46 -19.34 -61.80
CA ASP A 222 53.98 -18.39 -62.77
C ASP A 222 54.62 -17.25 -61.97
N ASP A 223 55.95 -17.35 -61.84
CA ASP A 223 56.83 -16.25 -61.49
C ASP A 223 56.72 -15.18 -62.58
N GLY A 224 56.09 -14.03 -62.29
CA GLY A 224 55.99 -12.95 -63.26
C GLY A 224 55.62 -11.60 -62.64
N HIS A 225 56.64 -10.78 -62.43
CA HIS A 225 56.63 -9.40 -61.93
C HIS A 225 55.64 -8.43 -62.61
N ASP A 226 54.99 -7.58 -61.80
CA ASP A 226 55.12 -6.11 -61.71
C ASP A 226 53.94 -5.62 -60.85
N GLY A 227 54.03 -4.70 -59.90
CA GLY A 227 54.99 -3.62 -59.69
C GLY A 227 54.19 -2.42 -59.16
N ASP A 228 54.42 -2.12 -57.88
CA ASP A 228 54.37 -0.81 -57.21
C ASP A 228 53.06 0.02 -57.11
N ARG A 229 52.83 0.47 -55.86
CA ARG A 229 52.20 1.72 -55.39
C ARG A 229 50.68 1.87 -55.35
#